data_AF-A0A2H0ZNN5-F1
#
_entry.id   AF-A0A2H0ZNN5-F1
#
_cell.length_a   1.000
_cell.length_b   1.000
_cell.length_c   1.000
_cell.angle_alpha   90.00
_cell.angle_beta   90.00
_cell.angle_gamma   90.00
#
_symmetry.space_group_name_H-M   'P 1'
#
loop_
_entity.id
_entity.type
_entity.pdbx_description
1 polymer ?
#
loop_
_entity_poly.entity_id
_entity_poly.type
_entity_poly.pdbx_seq_one_letter_code
_entity_poly.pdbx_strand_id
1 'polypeptide(L)'
;MESLSESSAPQSVIVNDYKLAVKFFMNKDFDKSYSLISKLHSVAYKNFKSGSIDEDIFVKIVTLYLTELGLLLNSKDASSSFSLSRKEKKELIDKLRRSTYLDAFYEIYGSIARVPSELLYQVCLVNYSCQNDIKGDDERFLVKQFDSLYSLLDFRGKASDKYMKRLVDMYVFNVLPDSDDFIKARSLVESNPLIDTEEGRKRLKELQEVKKQEKKLKDKQIKEREAKEAQRAADEEAKRKAEQESANLKYKSLKQIRREHENSAELERLERNQPSRQNERNSIAYIRQRIDGDLHR
;
A
#
# COMPACT_ATOMS: atom_id res chain seq x y z
N MET A 1 -2.25 -5.29 52.08
CA MET A 1 -3.06 -4.12 51.67
C MET A 1 -2.40 -2.90 52.27
N GLU A 2 -1.53 -2.27 51.50
CA GLU A 2 -0.96 -0.96 51.83
C GLU A 2 -1.22 -0.05 50.63
N SER A 3 -1.97 1.00 50.92
CA SER A 3 -2.31 2.12 50.05
C SER A 3 -1.02 2.81 49.61
N LEU A 4 -0.57 2.54 48.39
CA LEU A 4 0.40 3.39 47.70
C LEU A 4 -0.30 4.71 47.34
N SER A 5 -0.21 5.64 48.28
CA SER A 5 -0.24 7.10 48.14
C SER A 5 -0.60 7.59 46.73
N GLU A 6 -1.85 8.02 46.59
CA GLU A 6 -2.40 8.82 45.50
C GLU A 6 -1.70 10.19 45.43
N SER A 7 -0.42 10.21 45.06
CA SER A 7 0.34 11.46 44.94
C SER A 7 0.08 12.10 43.57
N SER A 8 -0.83 13.06 43.54
CA SER A 8 -0.96 14.02 42.44
C SER A 8 0.36 14.80 42.31
N ALA A 9 1.06 14.67 41.18
CA ALA A 9 2.27 15.43 40.93
C ALA A 9 1.95 16.94 40.89
N PRO A 10 2.76 17.82 41.53
CA PRO A 10 2.53 19.26 41.47
C PRO A 10 2.47 19.76 40.02
N GLN A 11 1.54 20.68 39.73
CA GLN A 11 1.38 21.27 38.38
C GLN A 11 2.69 21.82 37.81
N SER A 12 3.55 22.40 38.66
CA SER A 12 4.86 22.90 38.23
C SER A 12 5.77 21.82 37.65
N VAL A 13 5.75 20.60 38.20
CA VAL A 13 6.50 19.45 37.70
C VAL A 13 5.95 19.03 36.35
N ILE A 14 4.62 18.88 36.25
CA ILE A 14 3.92 18.52 35.00
C ILE A 14 4.24 19.53 33.87
N VAL A 15 4.23 20.83 34.19
CA VAL A 15 4.55 21.90 33.23
C VAL A 15 6.01 21.84 32.79
N ASN A 16 6.95 21.56 33.70
CA ASN A 16 8.36 21.45 33.37
C ASN A 16 8.64 20.23 32.48
N ASP A 17 8.05 19.09 32.80
CA ASP A 17 8.16 17.88 31.97
C ASP A 17 7.53 18.10 30.59
N TYR A 18 6.38 18.78 30.51
CA TYR A 18 5.78 19.16 29.23
C TYR A 18 6.72 20.05 28.40
N LYS A 19 7.30 21.10 28.99
CA LYS A 19 8.27 21.96 28.30
C LYS A 19 9.50 21.18 27.82
N LEU A 20 9.95 20.22 28.61
CA LEU A 20 11.06 19.35 28.24
C LEU A 20 10.70 18.44 27.07
N ALA A 21 9.49 17.86 27.05
CA ALA A 21 8.98 17.09 25.93
C ALA A 21 8.93 17.94 24.65
N VAL A 22 8.34 19.14 24.72
CA VAL A 22 8.33 20.10 23.59
C VAL A 22 9.75 20.39 23.09
N LYS A 23 10.72 20.58 23.98
CA LYS A 23 12.12 20.82 23.58
C LYS A 23 12.69 19.63 22.79
N PHE A 24 12.45 18.40 23.25
CA PHE A 24 12.89 17.21 22.52
C PHE A 24 12.18 17.07 21.16
N PHE A 25 10.86 17.31 21.13
CA PHE A 25 10.06 17.31 19.91
C PHE A 25 10.60 18.29 18.87
N MET A 26 10.86 19.55 19.25
CA MET A 26 11.36 20.59 18.34
C MET A 26 12.76 20.27 17.81
N ASN A 27 13.57 19.56 18.60
CA ASN A 27 14.88 19.06 18.18
C ASN A 27 14.82 17.76 17.37
N LYS A 28 13.61 17.26 17.06
CA LYS A 28 13.37 15.99 16.37
C LYS A 28 13.91 14.76 17.12
N ASP A 29 14.10 14.87 18.44
CA ASP A 29 14.44 13.75 19.33
C ASP A 29 13.14 13.07 19.78
N PHE A 30 12.50 12.38 18.83
CA PHE A 30 11.17 11.78 19.03
C PHE A 30 11.16 10.64 20.04
N ASP A 31 12.27 9.91 20.23
CA ASP A 31 12.37 8.86 21.25
C ASP A 31 12.17 9.44 22.66
N LYS A 32 12.96 10.48 22.99
CA LYS A 32 12.85 11.14 24.30
C LYS A 32 11.54 11.90 24.45
N SER A 33 11.10 12.58 23.40
CA SER A 33 9.82 13.32 23.43
C SER A 33 8.65 12.38 23.70
N TYR A 34 8.54 11.31 22.90
CA TYR A 34 7.43 10.38 22.97
C TYR A 34 7.40 9.63 24.31
N SER A 35 8.57 9.16 24.78
CA SER A 35 8.71 8.49 26.07
C SER A 35 8.24 9.35 27.24
N LEU A 36 8.49 10.67 27.18
CA LEU A 36 8.07 11.61 28.21
C LEU A 36 6.59 11.97 28.07
N ILE A 37 6.13 12.36 26.88
CA ILE A 37 4.76 12.82 26.67
C ILE A 37 3.73 11.71 26.82
N SER A 38 4.06 10.45 26.49
CA SER A 38 3.18 9.29 26.71
C SER A 38 2.89 9.06 28.20
N LYS A 39 3.90 9.24 29.06
CA LYS A 39 3.71 9.19 30.52
C LYS A 39 2.88 10.36 31.01
N LEU A 40 3.20 11.58 30.56
CA LEU A 40 2.45 12.79 30.93
C LEU A 40 0.99 12.73 30.49
N HIS A 41 0.69 12.18 29.31
CA HIS A 41 -0.67 12.02 28.84
C HIS A 41 -1.52 11.24 29.85
N SER A 42 -1.02 10.10 30.34
CA SER A 42 -1.73 9.29 31.35
C SER A 42 -1.92 10.04 32.68
N VAL A 43 -0.93 10.85 33.08
CA VAL A 43 -0.97 11.65 34.31
C VAL A 43 -1.93 12.84 34.18
N ALA A 44 -1.98 13.47 33.00
CA ALA A 44 -2.78 14.67 32.74
C ALA A 44 -4.28 14.42 32.88
N TYR A 45 -4.80 13.28 32.40
CA TYR A 45 -6.23 12.94 32.56
C TYR A 45 -6.64 12.85 34.03
N LYS A 46 -5.81 12.20 34.86
CA LYS A 46 -6.08 12.07 36.30
C LYS A 46 -6.06 13.42 37.00
N ASN A 47 -5.02 14.22 36.75
CA ASN A 47 -4.84 15.51 37.41
C ASN A 47 -5.83 16.56 36.92
N PHE A 48 -6.28 16.50 35.67
CA PHE A 48 -7.34 17.39 35.19
C PHE A 48 -8.68 17.05 35.83
N LYS A 49 -9.01 15.75 35.92
CA LYS A 49 -10.25 15.29 36.59
C LYS A 49 -10.30 15.64 38.08
N SER A 50 -9.15 15.69 38.77
CA SER A 50 -9.04 16.14 40.15
C SER A 50 -8.91 17.65 40.33
N GLY A 51 -8.87 18.44 39.24
CA GLY A 51 -8.68 19.88 39.28
C GLY A 51 -7.27 20.33 39.69
N SER A 52 -6.28 19.44 39.61
CA SER A 52 -4.88 19.69 39.99
C SER A 52 -4.05 20.33 38.87
N ILE A 53 -4.55 20.39 37.64
CA ILE A 53 -3.99 21.16 36.53
C ILE A 53 -5.10 21.92 35.80
N ASP A 54 -4.74 23.06 35.21
CA ASP A 54 -5.65 23.85 34.39
C ASP A 54 -5.92 23.20 33.03
N GLU A 55 -7.06 23.54 32.43
CA GLU A 55 -7.46 23.07 31.10
C GLU A 55 -6.42 23.39 30.02
N ASP A 56 -5.83 24.59 30.04
CA ASP A 56 -4.80 25.00 29.06
C ASP A 56 -3.60 24.04 29.06
N ILE A 57 -3.16 23.59 30.24
CA ILE A 57 -2.06 22.63 30.37
C ILE A 57 -2.50 21.24 29.90
N PHE A 58 -3.70 20.80 30.27
CA PHE A 58 -4.26 19.54 29.82
C PHE A 58 -4.33 19.47 28.28
N VAL A 59 -4.92 20.50 27.64
CA VAL A 59 -5.04 20.60 26.19
C VAL A 59 -3.66 20.54 25.53
N LYS A 60 -2.69 21.29 26.02
CA LYS A 60 -1.31 21.30 25.50
C LYS A 60 -0.63 19.92 25.53
N ILE A 61 -0.77 19.19 26.64
CA ILE A 61 -0.18 17.85 26.80
C ILE A 61 -0.83 16.87 25.84
N VAL A 62 -2.17 16.86 25.78
CA VAL A 62 -2.90 15.91 24.93
C VAL A 62 -2.67 16.21 23.45
N THR A 63 -2.66 17.48 23.05
CA THR A 63 -2.38 17.87 21.66
C THR A 63 -0.98 17.45 21.23
N LEU A 64 0.05 17.64 22.06
CA LEU A 64 1.40 17.18 21.74
C LEU A 64 1.46 15.65 21.60
N TYR A 65 0.86 14.92 22.55
CA TYR A 65 0.79 13.47 22.51
C TYR A 65 0.14 12.97 21.20
N LEU A 66 -1.03 13.50 20.85
CA LEU A 66 -1.72 13.13 19.61
C LEU A 66 -0.92 13.52 18.36
N THR A 67 -0.23 14.66 18.38
CA THR A 67 0.67 15.08 17.29
C THR A 67 1.78 14.04 17.06
N GLU A 68 2.45 13.62 18.14
CA GLU A 68 3.49 12.60 18.06
C GLU A 68 2.93 11.25 17.61
N LEU A 69 1.71 10.86 18.06
CA LEU A 69 1.05 9.67 17.54
C LEU A 69 0.84 9.71 16.03
N GLY A 70 0.32 10.82 15.50
CA GLY A 70 0.13 10.98 14.05
C GLY A 70 1.43 10.80 13.27
N LEU A 71 2.53 11.37 13.76
CA LEU A 71 3.85 11.27 13.15
C LEU A 71 4.43 9.84 13.21
N LEU A 72 4.36 9.20 14.38
CA LEU A 72 4.97 7.90 14.62
C LEU A 72 4.20 6.75 14.00
N LEU A 73 2.87 6.87 13.88
CA LEU A 73 2.04 5.87 13.23
C LEU A 73 2.11 5.97 11.70
N ASN A 74 2.14 7.18 11.15
CA ASN A 74 2.27 7.44 9.72
C ASN A 74 3.76 7.48 9.29
N SER A 75 4.46 6.35 9.48
CA SER A 75 5.90 6.24 9.27
C SER A 75 6.37 6.29 7.80
N LYS A 76 5.50 6.63 6.84
CA LYS A 76 5.89 6.79 5.42
C LYS A 76 6.73 8.05 5.19
N ASP A 77 6.60 9.05 6.07
CA ASP A 77 7.35 10.31 6.03
C ASP A 77 8.41 10.41 7.13
N ALA A 78 8.61 9.34 7.90
CA ALA A 78 9.47 9.34 9.07
C ALA A 78 10.95 9.21 8.68
N SER A 79 11.61 10.35 8.48
CA SER A 79 13.07 10.48 8.58
C SER A 79 13.57 10.29 10.03
N SER A 80 12.75 9.75 10.94
CA SER A 80 13.05 9.60 12.36
C SER A 80 13.76 8.29 12.61
N SER A 81 14.87 8.34 13.34
CA SER A 81 15.60 7.18 13.86
C SER A 81 14.76 6.33 14.82
N PHE A 82 13.70 6.90 15.38
CA PHE A 82 12.78 6.25 16.31
C PHE A 82 11.57 5.66 15.58
N SER A 83 11.22 4.43 15.94
CA SER A 83 10.02 3.74 15.45
C SER A 83 9.35 2.98 16.59
N LEU A 84 8.03 2.97 16.58
CA LEU A 84 7.24 2.24 17.58
C LEU A 84 7.40 0.73 17.39
N SER A 85 7.35 0.00 18.49
CA SER A 85 7.30 -1.47 18.42
C SER A 85 6.02 -1.92 17.69
N ARG A 86 6.07 -3.07 17.00
CA ARG A 86 4.91 -3.62 16.28
C ARG A 86 3.68 -3.80 17.20
N LYS A 87 3.92 -4.21 18.45
CA LYS A 87 2.87 -4.39 19.47
C LYS A 87 2.23 -3.05 19.82
N GLU A 88 3.04 -2.05 20.14
CA GLU A 88 2.56 -0.71 20.52
C GLU A 88 1.83 -0.03 19.36
N LYS A 89 2.38 -0.10 18.14
CA LYS A 89 1.71 0.40 16.93
C LYS A 89 0.32 -0.21 16.77
N LYS A 90 0.19 -1.53 16.92
CA LYS A 90 -1.11 -2.22 16.84
C LYS A 90 -2.09 -1.73 17.91
N GLU A 91 -1.64 -1.64 19.16
CA GLU A 91 -2.49 -1.17 20.27
C GLU A 91 -3.00 0.26 20.05
N LEU A 92 -2.16 1.15 19.53
CA LEU A 92 -2.53 2.53 19.23
C LEU A 92 -3.51 2.62 18.06
N ILE A 93 -3.29 1.86 16.99
CA ILE A 93 -4.24 1.76 15.86
C ILE A 93 -5.59 1.23 16.33
N ASP A 94 -5.61 0.22 17.21
CA ASP A 94 -6.84 -0.33 17.76
C ASP A 94 -7.59 0.71 18.63
N LYS A 95 -6.87 1.56 19.39
CA LYS A 95 -7.47 2.69 20.13
C LYS A 95 -8.10 3.73 19.22
N LEU A 96 -7.42 4.09 18.11
CA LEU A 96 -7.97 5.02 17.12
C LEU A 96 -9.22 4.44 16.44
N ARG A 97 -9.18 3.15 16.08
CA ARG A 97 -10.31 2.47 15.44
C ARG A 97 -11.54 2.39 16.36
N ARG A 98 -11.33 2.24 17.67
CA ARG A 98 -12.39 2.18 18.68
C ARG A 98 -12.83 3.55 19.20
N SER A 99 -12.30 4.65 18.65
CA SER A 99 -12.63 6.02 19.09
C SER A 99 -12.31 6.31 20.56
N THR A 100 -11.36 5.58 21.16
CA THR A 100 -11.07 5.64 22.61
C THR A 100 -10.72 7.05 23.10
N TYR A 101 -10.06 7.86 22.27
CA TYR A 101 -9.72 9.24 22.63
C TYR A 101 -10.94 10.16 22.68
N LEU A 102 -11.90 10.00 21.75
CA LEU A 102 -13.15 10.75 21.78
C LEU A 102 -14.01 10.33 22.97
N ASP A 103 -14.08 9.03 23.27
CA ASP A 103 -14.79 8.51 24.43
C ASP A 103 -14.21 9.07 25.73
N ALA A 104 -12.89 9.16 25.83
CA ALA A 104 -12.22 9.72 27.00
C ALA A 104 -12.50 11.23 27.16
N PHE A 105 -12.60 11.98 26.06
CA PHE A 105 -13.03 13.38 26.10
C PHE A 105 -14.50 13.51 26.52
N TYR A 106 -15.37 12.65 26.01
CA TYR A 106 -16.76 12.62 26.44
C TYR A 106 -16.88 12.34 27.94
N GLU A 107 -16.10 11.40 28.48
CA GLU A 107 -16.09 11.09 29.91
C GLU A 107 -15.64 12.30 30.76
N ILE A 108 -14.60 13.02 30.33
CA ILE A 108 -14.08 14.18 31.06
C ILE A 108 -15.03 15.37 31.02
N TYR A 109 -15.54 15.69 29.83
CA TYR A 109 -16.31 16.92 29.59
C TYR A 109 -17.82 16.73 29.77
N GLY A 110 -18.28 15.49 29.85
CA GLY A 110 -19.70 15.09 29.91
C GLY A 110 -20.47 15.29 28.60
N SER A 111 -19.91 16.02 27.64
CA SER A 111 -20.50 16.25 26.32
C SER A 111 -19.43 16.66 25.32
N ILE A 112 -19.51 16.13 24.10
CA ILE A 112 -18.63 16.50 22.99
C ILE A 112 -18.68 18.01 22.68
N ALA A 113 -19.83 18.65 22.84
CA ALA A 113 -19.99 20.09 22.58
C ALA A 113 -19.18 20.99 23.53
N ARG A 114 -18.74 20.44 24.67
CA ARG A 114 -17.91 21.14 25.67
C ARG A 114 -16.42 20.90 25.50
N VAL A 115 -16.03 19.92 24.69
CA VAL A 115 -14.62 19.59 24.45
C VAL A 115 -13.96 20.74 23.68
N PRO A 116 -12.76 21.20 24.08
CA PRO A 116 -11.99 22.17 23.32
C PRO A 116 -11.82 21.73 21.87
N SER A 117 -12.13 22.64 20.94
CA SER A 117 -12.08 22.38 19.50
C SER A 117 -10.68 21.96 19.02
N GLU A 118 -9.64 22.41 19.70
CA GLU A 118 -8.25 21.98 19.50
C GLU A 118 -8.09 20.46 19.66
N LEU A 119 -8.65 19.88 20.71
CA LEU A 119 -8.58 18.44 20.99
C LEU A 119 -9.37 17.64 19.96
N LEU A 120 -10.59 18.10 19.62
CA LEU A 120 -11.41 17.47 18.60
C LEU A 120 -10.71 17.48 17.24
N TYR A 121 -10.20 18.64 16.83
CA TYR A 121 -9.43 18.76 15.60
C TYR A 121 -8.23 17.81 15.59
N GLN A 122 -7.48 17.77 16.68
CA GLN A 122 -6.26 16.95 16.73
C GLN A 122 -6.56 15.45 16.65
N VAL A 123 -7.60 14.95 17.32
CA VAL A 123 -8.00 13.53 17.20
C VAL A 123 -8.43 13.21 15.76
N CYS A 124 -9.27 14.06 15.17
CA CYS A 124 -9.71 13.87 13.79
C CYS A 124 -8.54 13.93 12.81
N LEU A 125 -7.55 14.80 13.04
CA LEU A 125 -6.34 14.91 12.23
C LEU A 125 -5.49 13.65 12.30
N VAL A 126 -5.30 13.07 13.49
CA VAL A 126 -4.58 11.80 13.66
C VAL A 126 -5.32 10.67 12.95
N ASN A 127 -6.64 10.58 13.10
CA ASN A 127 -7.46 9.58 12.43
C ASN A 127 -7.36 9.71 10.90
N TYR A 128 -7.42 10.94 10.37
CA TYR A 128 -7.24 11.19 8.93
C TYR A 128 -5.83 10.84 8.44
N SER A 129 -4.80 11.18 9.22
CA SER A 129 -3.40 10.88 8.87
C SER A 129 -3.12 9.36 8.87
N CYS A 130 -3.76 8.63 9.79
CA CYS A 130 -3.62 7.18 9.92
C CYS A 130 -4.71 6.39 9.18
N GLN A 131 -5.46 7.05 8.28
CA GLN A 131 -6.68 6.51 7.69
C GLN A 131 -6.52 5.13 7.04
N ASN A 132 -5.37 4.90 6.39
CA ASN A 132 -5.06 3.65 5.69
C ASN A 132 -4.92 2.46 6.65
N ASP A 133 -4.47 2.69 7.88
CA ASP A 133 -4.28 1.65 8.88
C ASP A 133 -5.57 1.42 9.71
N ILE A 134 -6.37 2.46 9.94
CA ILE A 134 -7.58 2.36 10.78
C ILE A 134 -8.82 1.89 10.02
N LYS A 135 -8.98 2.23 8.73
CA LYS A 135 -10.21 1.96 7.96
C LYS A 135 -10.51 0.47 7.75
N GLY A 136 -9.46 -0.36 7.71
CA GLY A 136 -9.61 -1.79 7.37
C GLY A 136 -10.29 -1.94 6.01
N ASP A 137 -11.39 -2.69 5.98
CA ASP A 137 -12.20 -2.93 4.78
C ASP A 137 -13.33 -1.89 4.57
N ASP A 138 -13.58 -0.99 5.53
CA ASP A 138 -14.64 0.01 5.44
C ASP A 138 -14.10 1.34 4.90
N GLU A 139 -14.19 1.51 3.58
CA GLU A 139 -13.77 2.75 2.89
C GLU A 139 -14.53 4.01 3.36
N ARG A 140 -15.68 3.88 4.03
CA ARG A 140 -16.43 5.01 4.60
C ARG A 140 -16.24 5.17 6.11
N PHE A 141 -15.30 4.44 6.71
CA PHE A 141 -15.06 4.45 8.15
C PHE A 141 -14.87 5.87 8.71
N LEU A 142 -14.01 6.67 8.08
CA LEU A 142 -13.78 8.05 8.51
C LEU A 142 -15.00 8.94 8.32
N VAL A 143 -15.70 8.83 7.18
CA VAL A 143 -16.93 9.60 6.95
C VAL A 143 -17.93 9.33 8.07
N LYS A 144 -18.15 8.06 8.45
CA LYS A 144 -19.07 7.70 9.55
C LYS A 144 -18.65 8.31 10.90
N GLN A 145 -17.35 8.33 11.21
CA GLN A 145 -16.86 8.98 12.44
C GLN A 145 -17.12 10.49 12.41
N PHE A 146 -16.79 11.16 11.31
CA PHE A 146 -17.01 12.59 11.17
C PHE A 146 -18.51 12.93 11.18
N ASP A 147 -19.35 12.15 10.51
CA ASP A 147 -20.82 12.30 10.54
C ASP A 147 -21.35 12.30 11.97
N SER A 148 -20.90 11.31 12.75
CA SER A 148 -21.30 11.14 14.15
C SER A 148 -20.85 12.34 14.99
N LEU A 149 -19.58 12.73 14.87
CA LEU A 149 -19.02 13.88 15.59
C LEU A 149 -19.73 15.19 15.21
N TYR A 150 -19.85 15.46 13.91
CA TYR A 150 -20.37 16.71 13.37
C TYR A 150 -21.81 16.97 13.81
N SER A 151 -22.63 15.91 13.95
CA SER A 151 -24.01 16.01 14.42
C SER A 151 -24.14 16.51 15.88
N LEU A 152 -23.06 16.41 16.67
CA LEU A 152 -23.02 16.80 18.08
C LEU A 152 -22.45 18.21 18.30
N LEU A 153 -22.02 18.89 17.24
CA LEU A 153 -21.34 20.19 17.34
C LEU A 153 -22.30 21.34 17.06
N ASP A 154 -22.19 22.40 17.86
CA ASP A 154 -22.83 23.68 17.57
C ASP A 154 -21.81 24.64 16.96
N PHE A 155 -22.12 25.11 15.75
CA PHE A 155 -21.27 26.02 14.97
C PHE A 155 -21.64 27.49 15.18
N ARG A 156 -22.75 27.79 15.88
CA ARG A 156 -23.19 29.17 16.11
C ARG A 156 -22.19 29.91 16.99
N GLY A 157 -21.80 31.11 16.57
CA GLY A 157 -20.87 31.96 17.31
C GLY A 157 -19.41 31.46 17.32
N LYS A 158 -19.06 30.43 16.52
CA LYS A 158 -17.71 29.86 16.46
C LYS A 158 -16.83 30.44 15.34
N ALA A 159 -17.20 31.57 14.75
CA ALA A 159 -16.49 32.16 13.62
C ALA A 159 -15.01 32.49 13.90
N SER A 160 -14.67 32.83 15.15
CA SER A 160 -13.29 33.10 15.58
C SER A 160 -12.51 31.85 16.03
N ASP A 161 -13.17 30.69 16.11
CA ASP A 161 -12.55 29.45 16.54
C ASP A 161 -11.78 28.80 15.37
N LYS A 162 -10.47 29.04 15.35
CA LYS A 162 -9.56 28.53 14.30
C LYS A 162 -9.57 27.00 14.19
N TYR A 163 -9.73 26.28 15.30
CA TYR A 163 -9.66 24.81 15.28
C TYR A 163 -10.99 24.21 14.83
N MET A 164 -12.11 24.82 15.21
CA MET A 164 -13.42 24.45 14.69
C MET A 164 -13.49 24.66 13.17
N LYS A 165 -13.01 25.81 12.67
CA LYS A 165 -12.92 26.05 11.22
C LYS A 165 -12.05 25.00 10.52
N ARG A 166 -10.87 24.67 11.07
CA ARG A 166 -10.00 23.62 10.52
C ARG A 166 -10.64 22.23 10.52
N LEU A 167 -11.40 21.89 11.56
CA LEU A 167 -12.14 20.63 11.64
C LEU A 167 -13.19 20.53 10.54
N VAL A 168 -13.97 21.61 10.35
CA VAL A 168 -14.97 21.70 9.29
C VAL A 168 -14.31 21.63 7.90
N ASP A 169 -13.24 22.40 7.68
CA ASP A 169 -12.50 22.38 6.43
C ASP A 169 -11.95 20.99 6.10
N MET A 170 -11.37 20.30 7.09
CA MET A 170 -10.85 18.94 6.92
C MET A 170 -11.97 17.96 6.55
N TYR A 171 -13.12 18.05 7.20
CA TYR A 171 -14.24 17.19 6.87
C TYR A 171 -14.77 17.43 5.45
N VAL A 172 -15.00 18.70 5.10
CA VAL A 172 -15.66 19.11 3.86
C VAL A 172 -14.74 19.04 2.64
N PHE A 173 -13.47 19.41 2.79
CA PHE A 173 -12.53 19.53 1.66
C PHE A 173 -11.51 18.38 1.58
N ASN A 174 -11.41 17.52 2.60
CA ASN A 174 -10.50 16.37 2.58
C ASN A 174 -11.27 15.05 2.71
N VAL A 175 -11.94 14.82 3.84
CA VAL A 175 -12.56 13.51 4.15
C VAL A 175 -13.67 13.15 3.16
N LEU A 176 -14.63 14.06 2.91
CA LEU A 176 -15.72 13.78 1.97
C LEU A 176 -15.23 13.61 0.52
N PRO A 177 -14.37 14.50 -0.04
CA PRO A 177 -13.79 14.30 -1.37
C PRO A 177 -12.93 13.04 -1.51
N ASP A 178 -12.23 12.61 -0.46
CA ASP A 178 -11.46 11.35 -0.50
C ASP A 178 -12.35 10.11 -0.60
N SER A 179 -13.59 10.19 -0.12
CA SER A 179 -14.62 9.16 -0.26
C SER A 179 -15.60 9.41 -1.43
N ASP A 180 -15.25 10.29 -2.38
CA ASP A 180 -16.08 10.69 -3.53
C ASP A 180 -17.47 11.28 -3.16
N ASP A 181 -17.68 11.74 -1.92
CA ASP A 181 -18.96 12.27 -1.44
C ASP A 181 -19.10 13.80 -1.65
N PHE A 182 -19.04 14.21 -2.91
CA PHE A 182 -19.15 15.62 -3.31
C PHE A 182 -20.58 16.19 -3.16
N ILE A 183 -21.60 15.34 -3.04
CA ILE A 183 -22.98 15.80 -2.82
C ILE A 183 -23.10 16.32 -1.40
N LYS A 184 -22.65 15.54 -0.41
CA LYS A 184 -22.67 15.97 0.99
C LYS A 184 -21.76 17.17 1.22
N ALA A 185 -20.57 17.17 0.63
CA ALA A 185 -19.65 18.30 0.77
C ALA A 185 -20.28 19.62 0.28
N ARG A 186 -20.98 19.61 -0.87
CA ARG A 186 -21.70 20.79 -1.37
C ARG A 186 -22.81 21.25 -0.43
N SER A 187 -23.60 20.32 0.10
CA SER A 187 -24.65 20.64 1.09
C SER A 187 -24.07 21.32 2.33
N LEU A 188 -22.92 20.85 2.83
CA LEU A 188 -22.26 21.44 3.99
C LEU A 188 -21.65 22.81 3.71
N VAL A 189 -21.11 23.06 2.51
CA VAL A 189 -20.65 24.41 2.10
C VAL A 189 -21.80 25.43 2.07
N GLU A 190 -23.00 24.98 1.74
CA GLU A 190 -24.19 25.86 1.67
C GLU A 190 -24.85 26.10 3.03
N SER A 191 -24.68 25.17 3.98
CA SER A 191 -25.39 25.20 5.27
C SER A 191 -24.52 25.52 6.48
N ASN A 192 -23.20 25.29 6.43
CA ASN A 192 -22.34 25.52 7.57
C ASN A 192 -21.89 26.99 7.68
N PRO A 193 -22.12 27.67 8.82
CA PRO A 193 -21.83 29.09 8.99
C PRO A 193 -20.34 29.45 9.08
N LEU A 194 -19.44 28.46 9.18
CA LEU A 194 -17.99 28.66 9.27
C LEU A 194 -17.29 28.63 7.91
N ILE A 195 -18.02 28.28 6.86
CA ILE A 195 -17.51 28.23 5.48
C ILE A 195 -18.04 29.42 4.71
N ASP A 196 -17.16 30.14 4.03
CA ASP A 196 -17.58 31.08 3.01
C ASP A 196 -18.14 30.30 1.82
N THR A 197 -19.43 30.47 1.53
CA THR A 197 -20.12 29.66 0.53
C THR A 197 -19.54 29.84 -0.87
N GLU A 198 -19.09 31.03 -1.25
CA GLU A 198 -18.54 31.28 -2.59
C GLU A 198 -17.15 30.65 -2.72
N GLU A 199 -16.28 30.90 -1.75
CA GLU A 199 -14.93 30.33 -1.69
C GLU A 199 -14.99 28.79 -1.61
N GLY A 200 -15.88 28.27 -0.76
CA GLY A 200 -16.09 26.83 -0.58
C GLY A 200 -16.59 26.15 -1.85
N ARG A 201 -17.53 26.76 -2.58
CA ARG A 201 -18.02 26.23 -3.87
C ARG A 201 -16.92 26.18 -4.92
N LYS A 202 -16.10 27.24 -4.99
CA LYS A 202 -14.96 27.29 -5.90
C LYS A 202 -13.94 26.19 -5.58
N ARG A 203 -13.54 26.07 -4.31
CA ARG A 203 -12.60 25.06 -3.83
C ARG A 203 -13.09 23.64 -4.09
N LEU A 204 -14.38 23.35 -3.85
CA LEU A 204 -14.96 22.04 -4.14
C LEU A 204 -14.93 21.70 -5.63
N LYS A 205 -15.22 22.67 -6.49
CA LYS A 205 -15.18 22.47 -7.96
C LYS A 205 -13.77 22.14 -8.43
N GLU A 206 -12.77 22.86 -7.91
CA GLU A 206 -11.35 22.61 -8.20
C GLU A 206 -10.94 21.20 -7.73
N LEU A 207 -11.29 20.82 -6.50
CA LEU A 207 -11.03 19.48 -5.95
C LEU A 207 -11.68 18.37 -6.78
N GLN A 208 -12.92 18.56 -7.21
CA GLN A 208 -13.63 17.58 -8.03
C GLN A 208 -12.95 17.37 -9.39
N GLU A 209 -12.45 18.45 -10.01
CA GLU A 209 -11.72 18.36 -11.27
C GLU A 209 -10.37 17.66 -11.09
N VAL A 210 -9.62 17.99 -10.02
CA VAL A 210 -8.36 17.30 -9.68
C VAL A 210 -8.60 15.80 -9.49
N LYS A 211 -9.59 15.40 -8.68
CA LYS A 211 -9.93 13.98 -8.46
C LYS A 211 -10.32 13.27 -9.76
N LYS A 212 -11.06 13.95 -10.65
CA LYS A 212 -11.42 13.41 -11.97
C LYS A 212 -10.19 13.19 -12.85
N GLN A 213 -9.23 14.10 -12.81
CA GLN A 213 -7.96 13.96 -13.54
C GLN A 213 -7.09 12.84 -12.96
N GLU A 214 -6.98 12.75 -11.63
CA GLU A 214 -6.28 11.66 -10.95
C GLU A 214 -6.87 10.30 -11.28
N LYS A 215 -8.21 10.18 -11.29
CA LYS A 215 -8.91 8.94 -11.65
C LYS A 215 -8.61 8.53 -13.10
N LYS A 216 -8.69 9.48 -14.05
CA LYS A 216 -8.32 9.24 -15.45
C LYS A 216 -6.86 8.80 -15.61
N LEU A 217 -5.94 9.37 -14.82
CA LEU A 217 -4.53 9.01 -14.86
C LEU A 217 -4.30 7.60 -14.31
N LYS A 218 -4.93 7.26 -13.17
CA LYS A 218 -4.89 5.91 -12.59
C LYS A 218 -5.46 4.87 -13.54
N ASP A 219 -6.61 5.14 -14.15
CA ASP A 219 -7.24 4.23 -15.11
C ASP A 219 -6.35 4.00 -16.35
N LYS A 220 -5.65 5.04 -16.83
CA LYS A 220 -4.66 4.90 -17.91
C LYS A 220 -3.48 4.02 -17.51
N GLN A 221 -2.94 4.22 -16.31
CA GLN A 221 -1.82 3.42 -15.80
C GLN A 221 -2.19 1.95 -15.61
N ILE A 222 -3.40 1.67 -15.11
CA ILE A 222 -3.91 0.30 -14.95
C ILE A 222 -4.03 -0.36 -16.34
N LYS A 223 -4.68 0.29 -17.30
CA LYS A 223 -4.82 -0.24 -18.67
C LYS A 223 -3.47 -0.47 -19.36
N GLU A 224 -2.50 0.43 -19.18
CA GLU A 224 -1.16 0.26 -19.74
C GLU A 224 -0.44 -0.94 -19.11
N ARG A 225 -0.61 -1.15 -17.79
CA ARG A 225 -0.04 -2.29 -17.08
C ARG A 225 -0.65 -3.61 -17.53
N GLU A 226 -1.98 -3.66 -17.65
CA GLU A 226 -2.71 -4.82 -18.17
C GLU A 226 -2.30 -5.14 -19.61
N ALA A 227 -2.17 -4.12 -20.47
CA ALA A 227 -1.71 -4.31 -21.85
C ALA A 227 -0.27 -4.85 -21.91
N LYS A 228 0.63 -4.34 -21.05
CA LYS A 228 2.02 -4.84 -20.94
C LYS A 228 2.06 -6.29 -20.44
N GLU A 229 1.21 -6.66 -19.50
CA GLU A 229 1.13 -8.02 -18.98
C GLU A 229 0.54 -8.99 -20.01
N ALA A 230 -0.52 -8.59 -20.72
CA ALA A 230 -1.08 -9.36 -21.83
C ALA A 230 -0.07 -9.57 -22.97
N GLN A 231 0.70 -8.54 -23.33
CA GLN A 231 1.76 -8.66 -24.32
C GLN A 231 2.84 -9.66 -23.88
N ARG A 232 3.30 -9.58 -22.63
CA ARG A 232 4.28 -10.53 -22.08
C ARG A 232 3.77 -11.97 -22.10
N ALA A 233 2.50 -12.17 -21.75
CA ALA A 233 1.88 -13.49 -21.79
C ALA A 233 1.80 -14.04 -23.23
N ALA A 234 1.44 -13.20 -24.20
CA ALA A 234 1.41 -13.59 -25.61
C ALA A 234 2.81 -13.93 -26.16
N ASP A 235 3.83 -13.15 -25.80
CA ASP A 235 5.22 -13.39 -26.21
C ASP A 235 5.78 -14.70 -25.60
N GLU A 236 5.45 -14.99 -24.34
CA GLU A 236 5.81 -16.28 -23.71
C GLU A 236 5.11 -17.47 -24.39
N GLU A 237 3.83 -17.34 -24.74
CA GLU A 237 3.10 -18.41 -25.44
C GLU A 237 3.64 -18.65 -26.86
N ALA A 238 3.94 -17.56 -27.59
CA ALA A 238 4.56 -17.65 -28.91
C ALA A 238 5.94 -18.31 -28.84
N LYS A 239 6.75 -17.97 -27.83
CA LYS A 239 8.06 -18.60 -27.62
C LYS A 239 7.91 -20.10 -27.30
N ARG A 240 6.96 -20.49 -26.45
CA ARG A 240 6.69 -21.91 -26.16
C ARG A 240 6.23 -22.68 -27.40
N LYS A 241 5.38 -22.09 -28.25
CA LYS A 241 4.97 -22.70 -29.52
C LYS A 241 6.14 -22.87 -30.48
N ALA A 242 6.99 -21.86 -30.63
CA ALA A 242 8.20 -21.94 -31.46
C ALA A 242 9.20 -22.99 -30.94
N GLU A 243 9.39 -23.07 -29.62
CA GLU A 243 10.22 -24.11 -29.00
C GLU A 243 9.65 -25.52 -29.27
N GLN A 244 8.33 -25.73 -29.12
CA GLN A 244 7.67 -26.99 -29.45
C GLN A 244 7.79 -27.36 -30.93
N GLU A 245 7.58 -26.41 -31.85
CA GLU A 245 7.75 -26.64 -33.28
C GLU A 245 9.19 -27.00 -33.62
N SER A 246 10.17 -26.30 -33.04
CA SER A 246 11.59 -26.61 -33.23
C SER A 246 11.96 -28.00 -32.71
N ALA A 247 11.40 -28.42 -31.56
CA ALA A 247 11.61 -29.74 -30.98
C ALA A 247 10.96 -30.83 -31.85
N ASN A 248 9.75 -30.59 -32.37
CA ASN A 248 9.06 -31.49 -33.28
C ASN A 248 9.79 -31.63 -34.63
N LEU A 249 10.34 -30.55 -35.18
CA LEU A 249 11.16 -30.58 -36.40
C LEU A 249 12.46 -31.37 -36.17
N LYS A 250 13.15 -31.15 -35.04
CA LYS A 250 14.33 -31.94 -34.65
C LYS A 250 14.00 -33.42 -34.50
N TYR A 251 12.87 -33.76 -33.87
CA TYR A 251 12.43 -35.14 -33.72
C TYR A 251 12.12 -35.81 -35.06
N LYS A 252 11.44 -35.10 -35.99
CA LYS A 252 11.19 -35.60 -37.35
C LYS A 252 12.48 -35.82 -38.13
N SER A 253 13.42 -34.88 -38.06
CA SER A 253 14.74 -34.98 -38.70
C SER A 253 15.55 -36.17 -38.16
N LEU A 254 15.62 -36.37 -36.84
CA LEU A 254 16.28 -37.53 -36.24
C LEU A 254 15.63 -38.86 -36.65
N LYS A 255 14.30 -38.90 -36.78
CA LYS A 255 13.57 -40.09 -37.24
C LYS A 255 13.85 -40.39 -38.72
N GLN A 256 14.03 -39.37 -39.53
CA GLN A 256 14.38 -39.51 -40.94
C GLN A 256 15.82 -40.01 -41.11
N ILE A 257 16.78 -39.44 -40.34
CA ILE A 257 18.17 -39.92 -40.29
C ILE A 257 18.23 -41.38 -39.84
N ARG A 258 17.45 -41.78 -38.82
CA ARG A 258 17.39 -43.20 -38.40
C ARG A 258 16.87 -44.13 -39.50
N ARG A 259 15.83 -43.74 -40.25
CA ARG A 259 15.34 -44.54 -41.38
C ARG A 259 16.34 -44.63 -42.51
N GLU A 260 17.05 -43.53 -42.82
CA GLU A 260 18.11 -43.54 -43.83
C GLU A 260 19.27 -44.45 -43.40
N HIS A 261 19.60 -44.49 -42.11
CA HIS A 261 20.62 -45.39 -41.56
C HIS A 261 20.18 -46.87 -41.50
N GLU A 262 18.90 -47.13 -41.25
CA GLU A 262 18.33 -48.47 -41.30
C GLU A 262 18.26 -48.99 -42.75
N ASN A 263 17.83 -48.15 -43.71
CA ASN A 263 17.82 -48.49 -45.13
C ASN A 263 19.24 -48.68 -45.69
N SER A 264 20.22 -47.86 -45.28
CA SER A 264 21.61 -48.03 -45.72
C SER A 264 22.26 -49.29 -45.14
N ALA A 265 21.97 -49.63 -43.88
CA ALA A 265 22.40 -50.89 -43.27
C ALA A 265 21.73 -52.12 -43.92
N GLU A 266 20.50 -51.98 -44.43
CA GLU A 266 19.80 -53.03 -45.17
C GLU A 266 20.37 -53.22 -46.59
N LEU A 267 20.75 -52.12 -47.26
CA LEU A 267 21.49 -52.12 -48.53
C LEU A 267 22.88 -52.75 -48.40
N GLU A 268 23.66 -52.42 -47.35
CA GLU A 268 24.96 -53.05 -47.09
C GLU A 268 24.85 -54.55 -46.76
N ARG A 269 23.75 -54.98 -46.14
CA ARG A 269 23.45 -56.41 -45.91
C ARG A 269 23.09 -57.15 -47.20
N LEU A 270 22.42 -56.49 -48.14
CA LEU A 270 22.12 -57.02 -49.46
C LEU A 270 23.37 -57.10 -50.35
N GLU A 271 24.31 -56.15 -50.24
CA GLU A 271 25.59 -56.19 -50.94
C GLU A 271 26.56 -57.25 -50.40
N ARG A 272 26.58 -57.50 -49.07
CA ARG A 272 27.39 -58.58 -48.47
C ARG A 272 26.91 -60.00 -48.79
N ASN A 273 25.67 -60.17 -49.25
CA ASN A 273 25.09 -61.48 -49.58
C ASN A 273 25.10 -61.80 -51.08
N GLN A 274 25.81 -61.02 -51.91
CA GLN A 274 26.09 -61.44 -53.29
C GLN A 274 27.29 -62.42 -53.34
N PRO A 275 27.12 -63.66 -53.82
CA PRO A 275 28.25 -64.54 -54.08
C PRO A 275 29.07 -64.03 -55.27
N SER A 276 30.35 -63.77 -55.04
CA SER A 276 31.35 -63.36 -56.01
C SER A 276 31.46 -64.38 -57.16
N ARG A 277 30.88 -64.11 -58.33
CA ARG A 277 31.21 -64.80 -59.58
C ARG A 277 32.41 -64.12 -60.24
N GLN A 278 33.61 -64.42 -59.73
CA GLN A 278 34.88 -64.16 -60.39
C GLN A 278 35.68 -65.47 -60.44
N ASN A 279 35.69 -66.14 -61.60
CA ASN A 279 36.85 -66.86 -62.18
C ASN A 279 36.43 -67.92 -63.20
N GLU A 280 36.07 -67.52 -64.43
CA GLU A 280 36.08 -68.43 -65.59
C GLU A 280 36.46 -67.69 -66.88
N ARG A 281 37.52 -66.88 -66.86
CA ARG A 281 38.06 -66.27 -68.09
C ARG A 281 39.58 -66.41 -68.31
N ASN A 282 40.27 -67.17 -67.46
CA ASN A 282 41.72 -67.41 -67.59
C ASN A 282 42.09 -68.90 -67.64
N SER A 283 41.32 -69.74 -68.35
CA SER A 283 41.74 -71.10 -68.67
C SER A 283 42.38 -71.15 -70.06
N ILE A 284 43.57 -71.76 -70.14
CA ILE A 284 44.43 -71.93 -71.33
C ILE A 284 43.68 -72.60 -72.51
N ALA A 285 42.53 -73.23 -72.25
CA ALA A 285 41.64 -73.80 -73.26
C ALA A 285 41.02 -72.74 -74.19
N TYR A 286 40.77 -71.52 -73.73
CA TYR A 286 40.18 -70.44 -74.55
C TYR A 286 41.19 -69.80 -75.53
N ILE A 287 42.49 -69.92 -75.25
CA ILE A 287 43.57 -69.37 -76.10
C ILE A 287 43.87 -70.33 -77.28
N ARG A 288 43.74 -71.65 -77.10
CA ARG A 288 43.92 -72.62 -78.20
C ARG A 288 42.82 -72.53 -79.27
N GLN A 289 41.59 -72.19 -78.89
CA GLN A 289 40.47 -72.08 -79.83
C GLN A 289 40.53 -70.84 -80.74
N ARG A 290 41.43 -69.88 -80.46
CA ARG A 290 41.60 -68.66 -81.25
C ARG A 290 42.77 -68.72 -82.25
N ILE A 291 43.61 -69.75 -82.18
CA ILE A 291 44.74 -69.94 -83.10
C ILE A 291 44.37 -70.89 -84.27
N ASP A 292 43.44 -71.82 -84.08
CA ASP A 292 42.94 -72.70 -85.16
C ASP A 292 41.83 -72.05 -86.03
N GLY A 293 41.45 -70.80 -85.74
CA GLY A 293 40.42 -70.06 -86.48
C GLY A 293 40.93 -69.19 -87.65
N ASP A 294 42.25 -68.97 -87.76
CA ASP A 294 42.87 -68.08 -88.75
C ASP A 294 43.62 -68.84 -89.88
N LEU A 295 43.22 -70.09 -90.18
CA LEU A 295 43.75 -70.87 -91.30
C LEU A 295 42.78 -71.10 -92.45
N HIS A 296 41.60 -70.45 -92.45
CA HIS A 296 40.73 -70.36 -93.62
C HIS A 296 40.29 -68.91 -93.88
N ARG A 297 41.20 -68.14 -94.48
CA ARG A 297 40.90 -67.09 -95.45
C ARG A 297 42.06 -66.91 -96.42
#